data_AF-A0A8T0AUU9-F1
#
_entry.id   AF-A0A8T0AUU9-F1
#
_cell.length_a   1.000
_cell.length_b   1.000
_cell.length_c   1.000
_cell.angle_alpha   90.00
_cell.angle_beta   90.00
_cell.angle_gamma   90.00
#
_symmetry.space_group_name_H-M   'P 1'
#
loop_
_entity.id
_entity.type
_entity.pdbx_description
1 polymer ?
#
loop_
_entity_poly.entity_id
_entity_poly.type
_entity_poly.pdbx_seq_one_letter_code
_entity_poly.pdbx_strand_id
1 'polypeptide(L)'
;MGKIMRGPFPKFVAHGSSFTIFLGLLVFNAADRFDGSKLLPNMTVQDHPAQLFRMKTTPFTWMEMLIIFWVIGMIWAECKEIWCQGPREYLLEPWNMLDFGMLAIFIASFVAKLMAYWHASTAQIYVDKHYTDITNVTLPQEVEYFRLARLFWLPSDPQLVSEGLYAIAVVLSFSRIAYILPANESFGPLQISLGRTVKDIFKFMVIFILVFLAFMIGMFNLYSFYLGAKQNDAFTTIEESFKTLFWAIFGLSEVKSVVVNNGHKFIENTGYVLYGVYNVTMVIVLLNMLIAMINSSFQEIEDDSDVEWKFARAKLWFSYFEEGRTLPVPFNLVPSPKSVLGLGLGLKSLLLKLFHKHKAIMKNEAELSELGVNKSNKMTSHRYQKIMKRLIKRYIIKAQMDKEFDEVNEGELKEIKQDISSLRYELLEEKSHNMERMAELISKLEKRVCA
;
A
#
# COMPACT_ATOMS: atom_id res chain seq x y z
N MET A 1 -5.41 -34.16 -1.81
CA MET A 1 -5.78 -32.75 -2.04
C MET A 1 -5.74 -31.87 -0.79
N GLY A 2 -6.52 -32.13 0.28
CA GLY A 2 -6.56 -31.24 1.46
C GLY A 2 -5.21 -30.99 2.15
N LYS A 3 -4.30 -31.99 2.21
CA LYS A 3 -2.93 -31.81 2.74
C LYS A 3 -2.05 -30.92 1.85
N ILE A 4 -2.25 -30.96 0.52
CA ILE A 4 -1.51 -30.14 -0.44
C ILE A 4 -1.96 -28.68 -0.34
N MET A 5 -3.27 -28.44 -0.18
CA MET A 5 -3.84 -27.09 -0.04
C MET A 5 -3.47 -26.39 1.27
N ARG A 6 -2.94 -27.12 2.26
CA ARG A 6 -2.37 -26.52 3.47
C ARG A 6 -0.97 -25.95 3.24
N GLY A 7 -0.32 -26.28 2.12
CA GLY A 7 0.97 -25.71 1.76
C GLY A 7 0.89 -24.20 1.51
N PRO A 8 1.93 -23.44 1.85
CA PRO A 8 1.96 -21.98 1.71
C PRO A 8 1.89 -21.52 0.24
N PHE A 9 2.61 -22.20 -0.65
CA PHE A 9 2.60 -21.88 -2.07
C PHE A 9 1.22 -22.10 -2.72
N PRO A 10 0.54 -23.25 -2.54
CA PRO A 10 -0.83 -23.42 -3.03
C PRO A 10 -1.84 -22.42 -2.44
N LYS A 11 -1.68 -22.00 -1.18
CA LYS A 11 -2.51 -20.91 -0.62
C LYS A 11 -2.29 -19.60 -1.39
N PHE A 12 -1.04 -19.19 -1.58
CA PHE A 12 -0.70 -17.97 -2.32
C PHE A 12 -1.31 -17.97 -3.72
N VAL A 13 -1.13 -19.05 -4.48
CA VAL A 13 -1.71 -19.18 -5.83
C VAL A 13 -3.24 -19.13 -5.78
N ALA A 14 -3.88 -19.84 -4.84
CA ALA A 14 -5.34 -19.84 -4.73
C ALA A 14 -5.92 -18.44 -4.40
N HIS A 15 -5.27 -17.68 -3.50
CA HIS A 15 -5.64 -16.30 -3.18
C HIS A 15 -5.40 -15.37 -4.37
N GLY A 16 -4.26 -15.48 -5.04
CA GLY A 16 -3.95 -14.70 -6.25
C GLY A 16 -4.93 -14.98 -7.39
N SER A 17 -5.25 -16.25 -7.65
CA SER A 17 -6.21 -16.66 -8.68
C SER A 17 -7.64 -16.21 -8.36
N SER A 18 -8.06 -16.25 -7.09
CA SER A 18 -9.36 -15.70 -6.70
C SER A 18 -9.44 -14.21 -7.00
N PHE A 19 -8.37 -13.47 -6.69
CA PHE A 19 -8.32 -12.04 -6.93
C PHE A 19 -8.33 -11.70 -8.43
N THR A 20 -7.61 -12.45 -9.27
CA THR A 20 -7.69 -12.26 -10.73
C THR A 20 -9.07 -12.59 -11.30
N ILE A 21 -9.76 -13.60 -10.75
CA ILE A 21 -11.16 -13.89 -11.10
C ILE A 21 -12.06 -12.72 -10.71
N PHE A 22 -11.88 -12.14 -9.52
CA PHE A 22 -12.62 -10.96 -9.09
C PHE A 22 -12.48 -9.79 -10.07
N LEU A 23 -11.26 -9.48 -10.49
CA LEU A 23 -11.02 -8.45 -11.51
C LEU A 23 -11.68 -8.81 -12.85
N GLY A 24 -11.63 -10.09 -13.25
CA GLY A 24 -12.34 -10.59 -14.42
C GLY A 24 -13.86 -10.40 -14.33
N LEU A 25 -14.46 -10.59 -13.16
CA LEU A 25 -15.88 -10.33 -12.92
C LEU A 25 -16.22 -8.84 -13.07
N LEU A 26 -15.35 -7.93 -12.61
CA LEU A 26 -15.52 -6.48 -12.80
C LEU A 26 -15.52 -6.10 -14.28
N VAL A 27 -14.58 -6.65 -15.06
CA VAL A 27 -14.52 -6.44 -16.51
C VAL A 27 -15.75 -7.01 -17.20
N PHE A 28 -16.16 -8.23 -16.83
CA PHE A 28 -17.32 -8.88 -17.44
C PHE A 28 -18.63 -8.16 -17.13
N ASN A 29 -18.77 -7.55 -15.94
CA ASN A 29 -19.92 -6.70 -15.60
C ASN A 29 -20.03 -5.45 -16.50
N ALA A 30 -18.92 -5.01 -17.10
CA ALA A 30 -18.89 -3.91 -18.06
C ALA A 30 -19.01 -4.37 -19.54
N ALA A 31 -18.86 -5.68 -19.81
CA ALA A 31 -18.70 -6.22 -21.16
C ALA A 31 -19.91 -5.96 -22.08
N ASP A 32 -21.13 -6.00 -21.54
CA ASP A 32 -22.36 -5.72 -22.31
C ASP A 32 -22.40 -4.31 -22.94
N ARG A 33 -21.51 -3.41 -22.50
CA ARG A 33 -21.43 -2.01 -22.94
C ARG A 33 -20.18 -1.70 -23.78
N PHE A 34 -19.39 -2.71 -24.17
CA PHE A 34 -18.15 -2.48 -24.94
C PHE A 34 -18.41 -1.90 -26.33
N ASP A 35 -19.48 -2.32 -27.01
CA ASP A 35 -19.88 -1.76 -28.31
C ASP A 35 -20.68 -0.44 -28.18
N GLY A 36 -20.76 0.11 -26.97
CA GLY A 36 -21.58 1.28 -26.64
C GLY A 36 -23.02 0.93 -26.25
N SER A 37 -23.73 1.90 -25.66
CA SER A 37 -25.12 1.72 -25.24
C SER A 37 -26.09 1.85 -26.41
N LYS A 38 -26.97 0.88 -26.59
CA LYS A 38 -28.03 0.90 -27.63
C LYS A 38 -29.08 2.00 -27.44
N LEU A 39 -29.21 2.52 -26.22
CA LEU A 39 -30.20 3.51 -25.83
C LEU A 39 -29.54 4.88 -25.65
N LEU A 40 -30.15 5.92 -26.22
CA LEU A 40 -29.71 7.29 -25.99
C LEU A 40 -30.10 7.76 -24.57
N PRO A 41 -29.33 8.69 -23.95
CA PRO A 41 -29.59 9.15 -22.59
C PRO A 41 -30.94 9.85 -22.35
N ASN A 42 -31.59 10.32 -23.43
CA ASN A 42 -32.90 10.99 -23.39
C ASN A 42 -34.08 10.03 -23.59
N MET A 43 -33.83 8.78 -23.99
CA MET A 43 -34.88 7.81 -24.31
C MET A 43 -35.16 6.90 -23.12
N THR A 44 -36.44 6.55 -22.94
CA THR A 44 -36.90 5.57 -21.94
C THR A 44 -37.48 4.36 -22.66
N VAL A 45 -37.20 3.16 -22.15
CA VAL A 45 -37.80 1.91 -22.64
C VAL A 45 -38.45 1.16 -21.49
N GLN A 46 -39.67 0.69 -21.72
CA GLN A 46 -40.46 -0.08 -20.77
C GLN A 46 -40.73 -1.47 -21.36
N ASP A 47 -40.67 -2.52 -20.55
CA ASP A 47 -41.03 -3.88 -20.99
C ASP A 47 -42.53 -4.15 -20.81
N HIS A 48 -43.15 -3.50 -19.82
CA HIS A 48 -44.59 -3.53 -19.58
C HIS A 48 -45.15 -2.12 -19.33
N PRO A 49 -46.42 -1.84 -19.68
CA PRO A 49 -47.00 -0.50 -19.69
C PRO A 49 -47.08 0.17 -18.31
N ALA A 50 -47.08 -0.60 -17.21
CA ALA A 50 -47.05 -0.09 -15.84
C ALA A 50 -45.61 0.13 -15.28
N GLN A 51 -44.55 -0.26 -16.01
CA GLN A 51 -43.18 -0.25 -15.50
C GLN A 51 -42.57 1.15 -15.48
N LEU A 52 -42.08 1.58 -14.32
CA LEU A 52 -41.22 2.76 -14.21
C LEU A 52 -39.85 2.45 -14.81
N PHE A 53 -39.32 3.39 -15.59
CA PHE A 53 -38.01 3.26 -16.24
C PHE A 53 -36.90 2.93 -15.23
N ARG A 54 -36.98 3.52 -14.03
CA ARG A 54 -35.99 3.28 -12.98
C ARG A 54 -35.88 1.81 -12.58
N MET A 55 -37.02 1.10 -12.47
CA MET A 55 -37.07 -0.31 -12.07
C MET A 55 -36.38 -1.25 -13.07
N LYS A 56 -36.19 -0.81 -14.33
CA LYS A 56 -35.41 -1.53 -15.33
C LYS A 56 -33.90 -1.29 -15.19
N THR A 57 -33.51 -0.09 -14.76
CA THR A 57 -32.10 0.34 -14.71
C THR A 57 -31.38 0.03 -13.39
N THR A 58 -32.10 0.04 -12.26
CA THR A 58 -31.52 -0.15 -10.92
C THR A 58 -31.48 -1.57 -10.35
N PRO A 59 -32.11 -2.63 -10.91
CA PRO A 59 -32.09 -3.94 -10.28
C PRO A 59 -30.68 -4.53 -10.29
N PHE A 60 -30.41 -5.41 -9.32
CA PHE A 60 -29.12 -6.08 -9.22
C PHE A 60 -28.99 -7.17 -10.29
N THR A 61 -27.91 -7.14 -11.05
CA THR A 61 -27.58 -8.21 -11.99
C THR A 61 -26.93 -9.38 -11.26
N TRP A 62 -26.96 -10.59 -11.85
CA TRP A 62 -26.26 -11.74 -11.29
C TRP A 62 -24.76 -11.49 -11.10
N MET A 63 -24.14 -10.75 -12.01
CA MET A 63 -22.74 -10.36 -11.92
C MET A 63 -22.47 -9.46 -10.70
N GLU A 64 -23.33 -8.48 -10.45
CA GLU A 64 -23.20 -7.60 -9.28
C GLU A 64 -23.40 -8.37 -7.98
N MET A 65 -24.35 -9.30 -7.93
CA MET A 65 -24.53 -10.16 -6.75
C MET A 65 -23.29 -11.01 -6.45
N LEU A 66 -22.62 -11.52 -7.49
CA LEU A 66 -21.32 -12.21 -7.33
C LEU A 66 -20.24 -11.25 -6.82
N ILE A 67 -20.13 -10.05 -7.38
CA ILE A 67 -19.15 -9.05 -6.93
C ILE A 67 -19.40 -8.68 -5.46
N ILE A 68 -20.65 -8.44 -5.06
CA ILE A 68 -21.04 -8.17 -3.66
C ILE A 68 -20.60 -9.33 -2.76
N PHE A 69 -20.83 -10.58 -3.17
CA PHE A 69 -20.40 -11.76 -2.42
C PHE A 69 -18.88 -11.82 -2.23
N TRP A 70 -18.10 -11.47 -3.26
CA TRP A 70 -16.64 -11.33 -3.16
C TRP A 70 -16.23 -10.22 -2.20
N VAL A 71 -16.85 -9.04 -2.30
CA VAL A 71 -16.56 -7.89 -1.44
C VAL A 71 -16.84 -8.21 0.02
N ILE A 72 -17.95 -8.89 0.34
CA ILE A 72 -18.24 -9.37 1.70
C ILE A 72 -17.15 -10.34 2.18
N GLY A 73 -16.68 -11.23 1.30
CA GLY A 73 -15.59 -12.16 1.63
C GLY A 73 -14.25 -11.45 1.89
N MET A 74 -13.95 -10.37 1.17
CA MET A 74 -12.77 -9.52 1.41
C MET A 74 -12.90 -8.75 2.73
N ILE A 75 -14.05 -8.13 3.00
CA ILE A 75 -14.32 -7.44 4.28
C ILE A 75 -14.12 -8.40 5.46
N TRP A 76 -14.66 -9.62 5.34
CA TRP A 76 -14.48 -10.63 6.38
C TRP A 76 -13.01 -11.05 6.57
N ALA A 77 -12.22 -11.08 5.49
CA ALA A 77 -10.79 -11.33 5.58
C ALA A 77 -10.04 -10.18 6.29
N GLU A 78 -10.34 -8.93 5.95
CA GLU A 78 -9.74 -7.75 6.59
C GLU A 78 -10.14 -7.65 8.07
N CYS A 79 -11.40 -7.91 8.43
CA CYS A 79 -11.84 -7.93 9.83
C CYS A 79 -11.04 -8.95 10.67
N LYS A 80 -10.74 -10.13 10.10
CA LYS A 80 -9.88 -11.13 10.76
C LYS A 80 -8.44 -10.64 10.88
N GLU A 81 -7.91 -9.95 9.87
CA GLU A 81 -6.56 -9.39 9.90
C GLU A 81 -6.41 -8.34 11.00
N ILE A 82 -7.32 -7.38 11.06
CA ILE A 82 -7.36 -6.33 12.08
C ILE A 82 -7.48 -6.94 13.49
N TRP A 83 -8.27 -8.01 13.65
CA TRP A 83 -8.42 -8.70 14.92
C TRP A 83 -7.14 -9.42 15.38
N CYS A 84 -6.39 -10.01 14.44
CA CYS A 84 -5.16 -10.74 14.75
C CYS A 84 -3.95 -9.82 15.02
N GLN A 85 -3.75 -8.79 14.20
CA GLN A 85 -2.61 -7.86 14.31
C GLN A 85 -2.87 -6.72 15.30
N GLY A 86 -4.14 -6.36 15.50
CA GLY A 86 -4.53 -5.15 16.22
C GLY A 86 -4.51 -3.89 15.32
N PRO A 87 -5.32 -2.87 15.66
CA PRO A 87 -5.55 -1.72 14.76
C PRO A 87 -4.31 -0.84 14.56
N ARG A 88 -3.40 -0.78 15.55
CA ARG A 88 -2.21 0.09 15.47
C ARG A 88 -1.21 -0.42 14.44
N GLU A 89 -0.93 -1.71 14.43
CA GLU A 89 0.01 -2.32 13.49
C GLU A 89 -0.59 -2.32 12.07
N TYR A 90 -1.89 -2.59 11.95
CA TYR A 90 -2.60 -2.59 10.68
C TYR A 90 -2.52 -1.22 9.97
N LEU A 91 -2.76 -0.12 10.68
CA LEU A 91 -2.76 1.23 10.09
C LEU A 91 -1.36 1.77 9.74
N LEU A 92 -0.28 1.15 10.23
CA LEU A 92 1.08 1.54 9.87
C LEU A 92 1.49 1.06 8.47
N GLU A 93 0.82 0.04 7.94
CA GLU A 93 1.08 -0.50 6.62
C GLU A 93 0.22 0.24 5.58
N PRO A 94 0.81 1.05 4.67
CA PRO A 94 0.06 1.91 3.75
C PRO A 94 -0.81 1.12 2.77
N TRP A 95 -0.35 -0.08 2.44
CA TRP A 95 -1.06 -1.08 1.70
C TRP A 95 -2.39 -1.44 2.37
N ASN A 96 -2.38 -1.82 3.66
CA ASN A 96 -3.60 -2.15 4.40
C ASN A 96 -4.60 -0.99 4.45
N MET A 97 -4.11 0.25 4.50
CA MET A 97 -4.96 1.45 4.40
C MET A 97 -5.63 1.59 3.02
N LEU A 98 -4.92 1.26 1.94
CA LEU A 98 -5.47 1.22 0.58
C LEU A 98 -6.58 0.16 0.47
N ASP A 99 -6.34 -1.05 1.00
CA ASP A 99 -7.34 -2.13 1.00
C ASP A 99 -8.59 -1.76 1.81
N PHE A 100 -8.42 -1.17 3.00
CA PHE A 100 -9.52 -0.64 3.80
C PHE A 100 -10.32 0.43 3.06
N GLY A 101 -9.63 1.40 2.45
CA GLY A 101 -10.26 2.48 1.68
C GLY A 101 -11.04 1.96 0.46
N MET A 102 -10.45 1.03 -0.30
CA MET A 102 -11.08 0.39 -1.45
C MET A 102 -12.37 -0.34 -1.06
N LEU A 103 -12.33 -1.13 0.02
CA LEU A 103 -13.52 -1.86 0.50
C LEU A 103 -14.59 -0.90 1.05
N ALA A 104 -14.20 0.16 1.75
CA ALA A 104 -15.13 1.18 2.23
C ALA A 104 -15.88 1.87 1.08
N ILE A 105 -15.19 2.18 -0.02
CA ILE A 105 -15.80 2.79 -1.21
C ILE A 105 -16.74 1.79 -1.92
N PHE A 106 -16.37 0.50 -2.01
CA PHE A 106 -17.29 -0.52 -2.53
C PHE A 106 -18.57 -0.62 -1.69
N ILE A 107 -18.46 -0.64 -0.36
CA ILE A 107 -19.65 -0.66 0.53
C ILE A 107 -20.51 0.58 0.30
N ALA A 108 -19.90 1.77 0.29
CA ALA A 108 -20.63 3.02 0.08
C ALA A 108 -21.39 3.04 -1.26
N SER A 109 -20.74 2.55 -2.33
CA SER A 109 -21.36 2.39 -3.64
C SER A 109 -22.56 1.44 -3.60
N PHE A 110 -22.41 0.22 -3.05
CA PHE A 110 -23.51 -0.74 -2.99
C PHE A 110 -24.67 -0.29 -2.09
N VAL A 111 -24.37 0.41 -0.99
CA VAL A 111 -25.41 1.01 -0.13
C VAL A 111 -26.18 2.08 -0.89
N ALA A 112 -25.50 2.98 -1.63
CA ALA A 112 -26.17 3.98 -2.46
C ALA A 112 -27.04 3.33 -3.56
N LYS A 113 -26.56 2.26 -4.19
CA LYS A 113 -27.36 1.48 -5.15
C LYS A 113 -28.58 0.82 -4.51
N LEU A 114 -28.41 0.22 -3.33
CA LEU A 114 -29.50 -0.41 -2.60
C LEU A 114 -30.58 0.61 -2.24
N MET A 115 -30.19 1.83 -1.81
CA MET A 115 -31.12 2.93 -1.58
C MET A 115 -31.85 3.35 -2.86
N ALA A 116 -31.14 3.48 -3.99
CA ALA A 116 -31.75 3.79 -5.28
C ALA A 116 -32.79 2.73 -5.70
N TYR A 117 -32.45 1.44 -5.51
CA TYR A 117 -33.37 0.33 -5.77
C TYR A 117 -34.59 0.34 -4.84
N TRP A 118 -34.39 0.61 -3.55
CA TRP A 118 -35.47 0.69 -2.56
C TRP A 118 -36.48 1.79 -2.89
N HIS A 119 -36.00 2.97 -3.27
CA HIS A 119 -36.87 4.07 -3.68
C HIS A 119 -37.62 3.76 -4.98
N ALA A 120 -36.94 3.17 -5.98
CA ALA A 120 -37.56 2.77 -7.23
C ALA A 120 -38.63 1.69 -7.04
N SER A 121 -38.38 0.69 -6.18
CA SER A 121 -39.34 -0.38 -5.90
C SER A 121 -40.55 0.13 -5.13
N THR A 122 -40.36 1.05 -4.18
CA THR A 122 -41.46 1.71 -3.45
C THR A 122 -42.36 2.48 -4.42
N ALA A 123 -41.76 3.23 -5.36
CA ALA A 123 -42.50 3.96 -6.40
C ALA A 123 -43.24 3.00 -7.35
N GLN A 124 -42.62 1.86 -7.73
CA GLN A 124 -43.26 0.86 -8.57
C GLN A 124 -44.48 0.23 -7.88
N ILE A 125 -44.36 -0.15 -6.60
CA ILE A 125 -45.47 -0.72 -5.81
C ILE A 125 -46.65 0.26 -5.73
N TYR A 126 -46.37 1.56 -5.61
CA TYR A 126 -47.42 2.58 -5.65
C TYR A 126 -48.13 2.62 -7.00
N VAL A 127 -47.38 2.62 -8.11
CA VAL A 127 -47.94 2.61 -9.46
C VAL A 127 -48.78 1.37 -9.70
N ASP A 128 -48.26 0.19 -9.38
CA ASP A 128 -48.94 -1.10 -9.59
C ASP A 128 -50.27 -1.20 -8.83
N LYS A 129 -50.40 -0.50 -7.70
CA LYS A 129 -51.63 -0.46 -6.89
C LYS A 129 -52.69 0.49 -7.46
N HIS A 130 -52.27 1.58 -8.12
CA HIS A 130 -53.16 2.67 -8.51
C HIS A 130 -53.46 2.72 -10.01
N TYR A 131 -52.59 2.16 -10.86
CA TYR A 131 -52.66 2.28 -12.31
C TYR A 131 -52.34 0.96 -13.01
N THR A 132 -52.99 0.71 -14.15
CA THR A 132 -52.71 -0.44 -15.02
C THR A 132 -51.80 -0.08 -16.21
N ASP A 133 -51.80 1.19 -16.63
CA ASP A 133 -50.96 1.74 -17.69
C ASP A 133 -50.57 3.19 -17.34
N ILE A 134 -49.28 3.52 -17.44
CA ILE A 134 -48.73 4.84 -17.10
C ILE A 134 -48.38 5.70 -18.32
N THR A 135 -48.61 5.21 -19.54
CA THR A 135 -48.23 5.93 -20.78
C THR A 135 -48.92 7.28 -20.90
N ASN A 136 -50.23 7.35 -20.65
CA ASN A 136 -51.06 8.55 -20.82
C ASN A 136 -51.54 9.20 -19.50
N VAL A 137 -51.04 8.75 -18.36
CA VAL A 137 -51.48 9.23 -17.04
C VAL A 137 -50.47 10.21 -16.44
N THR A 138 -50.96 11.31 -15.87
CA THR A 138 -50.16 12.23 -15.06
C THR A 138 -49.98 11.66 -13.66
N LEU A 139 -48.72 11.38 -13.30
CA LEU A 139 -48.33 10.85 -12.01
C LEU A 139 -48.07 11.99 -11.01
N PRO A 140 -48.14 11.75 -9.70
CA PRO A 140 -47.60 12.68 -8.70
C PRO A 140 -46.11 12.96 -8.98
N GLN A 141 -45.66 14.19 -8.80
CA GLN A 141 -44.27 14.62 -9.09
C GLN A 141 -43.20 13.70 -8.47
N GLU A 142 -43.43 13.22 -7.25
CA GLU A 142 -42.51 12.31 -6.54
C GLU A 142 -42.32 10.97 -7.27
N VAL A 143 -43.38 10.45 -7.90
CA VAL A 143 -43.37 9.17 -8.63
C VAL A 143 -42.95 9.39 -10.09
N GLU A 144 -43.34 10.53 -10.67
CA GLU A 144 -42.97 10.93 -12.03
C GLU A 144 -41.46 10.99 -12.22
N TYR A 145 -40.71 11.42 -11.20
CA TYR A 145 -39.24 11.41 -11.21
C TYR A 145 -38.66 10.04 -11.64
N PHE A 146 -39.22 8.93 -11.17
CA PHE A 146 -38.75 7.59 -11.47
C PHE A 146 -39.11 7.09 -12.89
N ARG A 147 -39.93 7.85 -13.62
CA ARG A 147 -40.20 7.66 -15.05
C ARG A 147 -39.15 8.32 -15.94
N LEU A 148 -38.46 9.35 -15.45
CA LEU A 148 -37.59 10.21 -16.25
C LEU A 148 -36.33 9.50 -16.78
N ALA A 149 -35.90 9.93 -17.98
CA ALA A 149 -34.63 9.52 -18.59
C ALA A 149 -33.42 10.11 -17.84
N ARG A 150 -32.24 9.53 -18.09
CA ARG A 150 -31.00 9.83 -17.34
C ARG A 150 -30.61 11.31 -17.35
N LEU A 151 -30.87 12.04 -18.44
CA LEU A 151 -30.55 13.48 -18.54
C LEU A 151 -31.30 14.35 -17.53
N PHE A 152 -32.46 13.91 -17.06
CA PHE A 152 -33.32 14.68 -16.16
C PHE A 152 -33.22 14.21 -14.70
N TRP A 153 -32.25 13.35 -14.39
CA TRP A 153 -32.01 12.93 -13.01
C TRP A 153 -31.41 14.08 -12.21
N LEU A 154 -31.70 14.08 -10.90
CA LEU A 154 -31.12 15.06 -10.00
C LEU A 154 -29.58 14.84 -9.93
N PRO A 155 -28.76 15.91 -9.89
CA PRO A 155 -27.30 15.77 -9.81
C PRO A 155 -26.82 14.96 -8.59
N SER A 156 -27.58 14.99 -7.48
CA SER A 156 -27.30 14.27 -6.24
C SER A 156 -28.00 12.90 -6.17
N ASP A 157 -28.47 12.36 -7.29
CA ASP A 157 -29.20 11.11 -7.33
C ASP A 157 -28.33 9.92 -6.84
N PRO A 158 -28.83 9.07 -5.92
CA PRO A 158 -28.03 8.00 -5.33
C PRO A 158 -27.44 6.99 -6.34
N GLN A 159 -28.07 6.81 -7.50
CA GLN A 159 -27.54 5.93 -8.55
C GLN A 159 -26.30 6.54 -9.20
N LEU A 160 -26.27 7.86 -9.44
CA LEU A 160 -25.10 8.55 -9.98
C LEU A 160 -23.93 8.51 -8.99
N VAL A 161 -24.21 8.73 -7.70
CA VAL A 161 -23.20 8.62 -6.63
C VAL A 161 -22.66 7.19 -6.56
N SER A 162 -23.55 6.18 -6.63
CA SER A 162 -23.15 4.77 -6.66
C SER A 162 -22.21 4.46 -7.82
N GLU A 163 -22.55 4.89 -9.05
CA GLU A 163 -21.75 4.66 -10.25
C GLU A 163 -20.38 5.36 -10.18
N GLY A 164 -20.33 6.59 -9.65
CA GLY A 164 -19.08 7.32 -9.44
C GLY A 164 -18.15 6.65 -8.42
N LEU A 165 -18.68 6.26 -7.26
CA LEU A 165 -17.92 5.54 -6.24
C LEU A 165 -17.49 4.15 -6.73
N TYR A 166 -18.35 3.45 -7.47
CA TYR A 166 -18.03 2.16 -8.06
C TYR A 166 -16.83 2.27 -9.01
N ALA A 167 -16.80 3.28 -9.88
CA ALA A 167 -15.68 3.50 -10.80
C ALA A 167 -14.35 3.72 -10.07
N ILE A 168 -14.37 4.52 -8.99
CA ILE A 168 -13.18 4.74 -8.14
C ILE A 168 -12.74 3.42 -7.49
N ALA A 169 -13.69 2.64 -6.95
CA ALA A 169 -13.40 1.35 -6.32
C ALA A 169 -12.81 0.33 -7.32
N VAL A 170 -13.28 0.32 -8.57
CA VAL A 170 -12.72 -0.52 -9.63
C VAL A 170 -11.25 -0.16 -9.88
N VAL A 171 -10.90 1.12 -10.03
CA VAL A 171 -9.50 1.56 -10.23
C VAL A 171 -8.61 1.15 -9.06
N LEU A 172 -9.07 1.40 -7.82
CA LEU A 172 -8.34 1.00 -6.61
C LEU A 172 -8.18 -0.52 -6.53
N SER A 173 -9.17 -1.30 -6.96
CA SER A 173 -9.05 -2.75 -6.98
C SER A 173 -7.94 -3.23 -7.92
N PHE A 174 -7.79 -2.66 -9.12
CA PHE A 174 -6.67 -3.02 -10.01
C PHE A 174 -5.31 -2.66 -9.42
N SER A 175 -5.21 -1.57 -8.64
CA SER A 175 -3.96 -1.21 -7.96
C SER A 175 -3.47 -2.27 -6.97
N ARG A 176 -4.38 -3.10 -6.43
CA ARG A 176 -4.05 -4.20 -5.50
C ARG A 176 -3.25 -5.34 -6.15
N ILE A 177 -3.17 -5.42 -7.49
CA ILE A 177 -2.27 -6.38 -8.17
C ILE A 177 -0.82 -6.18 -7.71
N ALA A 178 -0.45 -4.96 -7.31
CA ALA A 178 0.86 -4.65 -6.78
C ALA A 178 1.25 -5.55 -5.58
N TYR A 179 0.32 -6.09 -4.79
CA TYR A 179 0.67 -7.00 -3.68
C TYR A 179 1.26 -8.34 -4.12
N ILE A 180 0.97 -8.77 -5.36
CA ILE A 180 1.39 -10.07 -5.89
C ILE A 180 2.75 -9.92 -6.59
N LEU A 181 3.07 -8.73 -7.10
CA LEU A 181 4.30 -8.42 -7.84
C LEU A 181 5.62 -8.75 -7.08
N PRO A 182 5.75 -8.61 -5.74
CA PRO A 182 6.99 -8.95 -5.02
C PRO A 182 7.33 -10.43 -5.05
N ALA A 183 6.36 -11.30 -5.38
CA ALA A 183 6.61 -12.72 -5.50
C ALA A 183 7.48 -13.06 -6.73
N ASN A 184 7.49 -12.20 -7.75
CA ASN A 184 8.33 -12.39 -8.93
C ASN A 184 9.72 -11.77 -8.72
N GLU A 185 10.75 -12.47 -9.21
CA GLU A 185 12.14 -12.03 -9.13
C GLU A 185 12.42 -10.78 -9.97
N SER A 186 11.81 -10.66 -11.14
CA SER A 186 12.05 -9.51 -12.02
C SER A 186 11.25 -8.26 -11.62
N PHE A 187 10.04 -8.42 -11.07
CA PHE A 187 9.18 -7.28 -10.72
C PHE A 187 9.32 -6.83 -9.26
N GLY A 188 9.80 -7.70 -8.38
CA GLY A 188 9.87 -7.40 -6.96
C GLY A 188 10.82 -6.26 -6.59
N PRO A 189 12.11 -6.30 -6.98
CA PRO A 189 13.04 -5.21 -6.71
C PRO A 189 12.55 -3.87 -7.29
N LEU A 190 12.03 -3.89 -8.53
CA LEU A 190 11.48 -2.70 -9.21
C LEU A 190 10.32 -2.06 -8.44
N GLN A 191 9.43 -2.88 -7.88
CA GLN A 191 8.31 -2.37 -7.10
C GLN A 191 8.78 -1.78 -5.76
N ILE A 192 9.74 -2.44 -5.09
CA ILE A 192 10.24 -1.97 -3.80
C ILE A 192 10.99 -0.65 -3.95
N SER A 193 11.81 -0.51 -4.99
CA SER A 193 12.49 0.76 -5.28
C SER A 193 11.48 1.87 -5.61
N LEU A 194 10.48 1.60 -6.45
CA LEU A 194 9.40 2.55 -6.75
C LEU A 194 8.64 3.00 -5.49
N GLY A 195 8.28 2.06 -4.61
CA GLY A 195 7.58 2.39 -3.36
C GLY A 195 8.39 3.31 -2.43
N ARG A 196 9.72 3.26 -2.51
CA ARG A 196 10.61 4.13 -1.72
C ARG A 196 10.85 5.47 -2.37
N THR A 197 11.06 5.52 -3.69
CA THR A 197 11.16 6.80 -4.40
C THR A 197 9.90 7.63 -4.22
N VAL A 198 8.71 7.01 -4.18
CA VAL A 198 7.44 7.70 -3.87
C VAL A 198 7.46 8.38 -2.50
N LYS A 199 8.08 7.79 -1.47
CA LYS A 199 8.21 8.42 -0.14
C LYS A 199 9.09 9.67 -0.20
N ASP A 200 10.12 9.66 -1.03
CA ASP A 200 10.99 10.83 -1.22
C ASP A 200 10.32 11.90 -2.09
N ILE A 201 9.53 11.51 -3.10
CA ILE A 201 8.70 12.43 -3.89
C ILE A 201 7.77 13.24 -2.98
N PHE A 202 7.15 12.61 -1.96
CA PHE A 202 6.26 13.33 -1.04
C PHE A 202 6.96 14.46 -0.27
N LYS A 203 8.25 14.33 0.08
CA LYS A 203 9.01 15.40 0.73
C LYS A 203 9.15 16.61 -0.18
N PHE A 204 9.43 16.37 -1.47
CA PHE A 204 9.56 17.43 -2.48
C PHE A 204 8.21 18.04 -2.87
N MET A 205 7.14 17.24 -2.87
CA MET A 205 5.77 17.66 -3.20
C MET A 205 5.28 18.82 -2.31
N VAL A 206 5.81 18.98 -1.10
CA VAL A 206 5.50 20.11 -0.21
C VAL A 206 5.86 21.45 -0.87
N ILE A 207 7.05 21.58 -1.45
CA ILE A 207 7.49 22.81 -2.13
C ILE A 207 6.61 23.04 -3.37
N PHE A 208 6.31 21.97 -4.11
CA PHE A 208 5.44 22.01 -5.28
C PHE A 208 4.05 22.57 -4.94
N ILE A 209 3.42 22.05 -3.87
CA ILE A 209 2.10 22.49 -3.41
C ILE A 209 2.13 23.95 -2.94
N LEU A 210 3.19 24.38 -2.23
CA LEU A 210 3.32 25.76 -1.76
C LEU A 210 3.36 26.76 -2.93
N VAL A 211 4.19 26.49 -3.94
CA VAL A 211 4.28 27.33 -5.13
C VAL A 211 2.95 27.31 -5.90
N PHE A 212 2.37 26.13 -6.09
CA PHE A 212 1.08 25.97 -6.76
C PHE A 212 -0.03 26.81 -6.09
N LEU A 213 -0.17 26.74 -4.76
CA LEU A 213 -1.17 27.49 -4.00
C LEU A 213 -0.93 29.00 -4.06
N ALA A 214 0.33 29.45 -4.02
CA ALA A 214 0.67 30.87 -4.12
C ALA A 214 0.20 31.47 -5.46
N PHE A 215 0.45 30.77 -6.57
CA PHE A 215 -0.03 31.19 -7.89
C PHE A 215 -1.54 31.04 -8.05
N MET A 216 -2.14 29.98 -7.49
CA MET A 216 -3.60 29.79 -7.51
C MET A 216 -4.33 30.95 -6.84
N ILE A 217 -3.93 31.32 -5.63
CA ILE A 217 -4.53 32.44 -4.89
C ILE A 217 -4.23 33.77 -5.61
N GLY A 218 -3.03 33.94 -6.16
CA GLY A 218 -2.66 35.14 -6.93
C GLY A 218 -3.54 35.33 -8.18
N MET A 219 -3.74 34.27 -8.96
CA MET A 219 -4.60 34.30 -10.16
C MET A 219 -6.07 34.46 -9.81
N PHE A 220 -6.56 33.79 -8.75
CA PHE A 220 -7.91 33.96 -8.25
C PHE A 220 -8.17 35.41 -7.83
N ASN A 221 -7.28 36.02 -7.04
CA ASN A 221 -7.42 37.40 -6.60
C ASN A 221 -7.39 38.40 -7.77
N LEU A 222 -6.65 38.09 -8.84
CA LEU A 222 -6.60 38.93 -10.04
C LEU A 222 -7.90 38.87 -10.85
N TYR A 223 -8.52 37.69 -10.96
CA TYR A 223 -9.64 37.43 -11.87
C TYR A 223 -11.01 37.26 -11.21
N SER A 224 -11.12 37.22 -9.88
CA SER A 224 -12.38 37.02 -9.15
C SER A 224 -13.46 38.05 -9.52
N PHE A 225 -13.09 39.31 -9.76
CA PHE A 225 -14.00 40.39 -10.13
C PHE A 225 -14.43 40.39 -11.61
N TYR A 226 -13.88 39.48 -12.43
CA TYR A 226 -14.13 39.41 -13.88
C TYR A 226 -15.09 38.29 -14.27
N LEU A 227 -15.91 37.81 -13.32
CA LEU A 227 -16.97 36.83 -13.60
C LEU A 227 -17.94 37.40 -14.65
N GLY A 228 -18.19 36.65 -15.73
CA GLY A 228 -19.03 37.07 -16.86
C GLY A 228 -18.36 38.03 -17.87
N ALA A 229 -17.14 38.51 -17.58
CA ALA A 229 -16.35 39.39 -18.47
C ALA A 229 -15.24 38.64 -19.23
N LYS A 230 -15.16 37.32 -19.07
CA LYS A 230 -14.19 36.43 -19.72
C LYS A 230 -14.92 35.45 -20.64
N GLN A 231 -14.21 34.91 -21.63
CA GLN A 231 -14.76 33.86 -22.51
C GLN A 231 -14.91 32.51 -21.79
N ASN A 232 -14.01 32.24 -20.83
CA ASN A 232 -13.99 31.03 -20.02
C ASN A 232 -14.05 31.42 -18.53
N ASP A 233 -14.67 30.58 -17.70
CA ASP A 233 -14.80 30.79 -16.24
C ASP A 233 -13.49 30.56 -15.47
N ALA A 234 -12.39 30.36 -16.19
CA ALA A 234 -11.05 30.17 -15.64
C ALA A 234 -10.64 31.31 -14.69
N PHE A 235 -10.09 30.93 -13.54
CA PHE A 235 -9.59 31.81 -12.49
C PHE A 235 -10.64 32.66 -11.74
N THR A 236 -11.93 32.48 -12.02
CA THR A 236 -13.00 33.28 -11.38
C THR A 236 -13.37 32.78 -9.99
N THR A 237 -13.34 31.46 -9.80
CA THR A 237 -13.53 30.78 -8.51
C THR A 237 -12.27 30.04 -8.10
N ILE A 238 -12.13 29.69 -6.81
CA ILE A 238 -10.99 28.90 -6.32
C ILE A 238 -10.95 27.52 -7.01
N GLU A 239 -12.10 26.89 -7.23
CA GLU A 239 -12.19 25.58 -7.89
C GLU A 239 -11.74 25.64 -9.36
N GLU A 240 -12.22 26.61 -10.13
CA GLU A 240 -11.83 26.76 -11.54
C GLU A 240 -10.37 27.23 -11.67
N SER A 241 -9.87 28.04 -10.71
CA SER A 241 -8.44 28.38 -10.62
C SER A 241 -7.58 27.13 -10.39
N PHE A 242 -8.00 26.24 -9.48
CA PHE A 242 -7.33 24.98 -9.23
C PHE A 242 -7.31 24.12 -10.50
N LYS A 243 -8.46 23.89 -11.14
CA LYS A 243 -8.57 23.06 -12.36
C LYS A 243 -7.67 23.57 -13.47
N THR A 244 -7.73 24.86 -13.76
CA THR A 244 -6.97 25.48 -14.86
C THR A 244 -5.46 25.44 -14.64
N LEU A 245 -4.97 25.73 -13.43
CA LEU A 245 -3.55 25.60 -13.11
C LEU A 245 -3.08 24.14 -13.06
N PHE A 246 -3.91 23.23 -12.54
CA PHE A 246 -3.59 21.80 -12.49
C PHE A 246 -3.39 21.24 -13.90
N TRP A 247 -4.33 21.49 -14.81
CA TRP A 247 -4.22 21.03 -16.20
C TRP A 247 -3.12 21.75 -16.99
N ALA A 248 -2.70 22.95 -16.56
CA ALA A 248 -1.58 23.66 -17.17
C ALA A 248 -0.24 22.94 -16.97
N ILE A 249 -0.03 22.22 -15.85
CA ILE A 249 1.17 21.42 -15.59
C ILE A 249 1.38 20.38 -16.70
N PHE A 250 0.29 19.85 -17.24
CA PHE A 250 0.29 18.84 -18.31
C PHE A 250 0.16 19.45 -19.71
N GLY A 251 0.14 20.77 -19.84
CA GLY A 251 -0.02 21.46 -21.13
C GLY A 251 -1.42 21.39 -21.74
N LEU A 252 -2.45 21.00 -20.97
CA LEU A 252 -3.84 20.89 -21.43
C LEU A 252 -4.67 22.16 -21.19
N SER A 253 -4.09 23.18 -20.57
CA SER A 253 -4.78 24.45 -20.29
C SER A 253 -4.60 25.45 -21.44
N GLU A 254 -5.70 26.06 -21.85
CA GLU A 254 -5.71 27.02 -22.96
C GLU A 254 -5.17 28.39 -22.54
N VAL A 255 -4.35 29.01 -23.39
CA VAL A 255 -3.85 30.38 -23.20
C VAL A 255 -4.98 31.43 -23.26
N LYS A 256 -6.09 31.11 -23.92
CA LYS A 256 -7.29 31.96 -23.99
C LYS A 256 -7.99 32.13 -22.64
N SER A 257 -7.68 31.29 -21.65
CA SER A 257 -8.20 31.39 -20.28
C SER A 257 -7.81 32.70 -19.56
N VAL A 258 -6.79 33.42 -20.04
CA VAL A 258 -6.25 34.65 -19.45
C VAL A 258 -6.89 35.92 -20.06
N VAL A 259 -7.48 35.80 -21.25
CA VAL A 259 -8.06 36.92 -22.01
C VAL A 259 -9.32 37.46 -21.33
N VAL A 260 -9.45 38.78 -21.27
CA VAL A 260 -10.61 39.49 -20.69
C VAL A 260 -11.25 40.36 -21.77
N ASN A 261 -12.58 40.33 -21.88
CA ASN A 261 -13.30 41.02 -22.96
C ASN A 261 -13.53 42.53 -22.70
N ASN A 262 -13.16 43.04 -21.51
CA ASN A 262 -13.47 44.41 -21.07
C ASN A 262 -12.42 45.48 -21.49
N GLY A 263 -11.46 45.13 -22.35
CA GLY A 263 -10.40 46.07 -22.78
C GLY A 263 -9.38 46.45 -21.69
N HIS A 264 -9.45 45.83 -20.51
CA HIS A 264 -8.53 46.04 -19.38
C HIS A 264 -7.17 45.36 -19.63
N LYS A 265 -6.39 45.91 -20.58
CA LYS A 265 -5.14 45.33 -21.06
C LYS A 265 -4.06 45.16 -19.98
N PHE A 266 -4.05 46.00 -18.94
CA PHE A 266 -3.10 45.86 -17.83
C PHE A 266 -3.30 44.55 -17.07
N ILE A 267 -4.55 44.19 -16.77
CA ILE A 267 -4.89 42.96 -16.05
C ILE A 267 -4.60 41.74 -16.91
N GLU A 268 -4.97 41.80 -18.19
CA GLU A 268 -4.66 40.75 -19.16
C GLU A 268 -3.13 40.52 -19.27
N ASN A 269 -2.34 41.58 -19.43
CA ASN A 269 -0.88 41.49 -19.47
C ASN A 269 -0.31 40.92 -18.16
N THR A 270 -0.84 41.35 -17.00
CA THR A 270 -0.42 40.86 -15.69
C THR A 270 -0.71 39.36 -15.55
N GLY A 271 -1.88 38.91 -15.99
CA GLY A 271 -2.23 37.49 -16.02
C GLY A 271 -1.35 36.68 -16.98
N TYR A 272 -1.00 37.22 -18.16
CA TYR A 272 -0.06 36.57 -19.06
C TYR A 272 1.31 36.38 -18.43
N VAL A 273 1.81 37.41 -17.73
CA VAL A 273 3.09 37.34 -17.02
C VAL A 273 3.03 36.33 -15.88
N LEU A 274 2.02 36.39 -15.01
CA LEU A 274 1.86 35.45 -13.89
C LEU A 274 1.72 34.01 -14.36
N TYR A 275 0.89 33.76 -15.38
CA TYR A 275 0.70 32.44 -15.97
C TYR A 275 1.95 31.93 -16.69
N GLY A 276 2.69 32.81 -17.37
CA GLY A 276 3.97 32.48 -17.99
C GLY A 276 5.04 32.11 -16.95
N VAL A 277 5.20 32.92 -15.91
CA VAL A 277 6.13 32.67 -14.80
C VAL A 277 5.75 31.38 -14.05
N TYR A 278 4.46 31.14 -13.84
CA TYR A 278 3.96 29.88 -13.29
C TYR A 278 4.42 28.68 -14.13
N ASN A 279 4.21 28.69 -15.44
CA ASN A 279 4.61 27.58 -16.30
C ASN A 279 6.13 27.37 -16.34
N VAL A 280 6.93 28.45 -16.40
CA VAL A 280 8.39 28.35 -16.31
C VAL A 280 8.81 27.74 -14.98
N THR A 281 8.24 28.20 -13.87
CA THR A 281 8.61 27.73 -12.52
C THR A 281 8.16 26.28 -12.28
N MET A 282 6.90 25.96 -12.58
CA MET A 282 6.32 24.64 -12.32
C MET A 282 6.82 23.58 -13.30
N VAL A 283 6.76 23.86 -14.60
CA VAL A 283 7.05 22.86 -15.64
C VAL A 283 8.53 22.80 -15.97
N ILE A 284 9.24 23.92 -16.05
CA ILE A 284 10.66 23.90 -16.44
C ILE A 284 11.56 23.66 -15.23
N VAL A 285 11.30 24.33 -14.10
CA VAL A 285 12.18 24.21 -12.93
C VAL A 285 11.77 23.02 -12.06
N LEU A 286 10.55 23.05 -11.49
CA LEU A 286 10.15 22.08 -10.47
C LEU A 286 9.96 20.66 -11.02
N LEU A 287 9.39 20.50 -12.22
CA LEU A 287 9.24 19.17 -12.84
C LEU A 287 10.61 18.55 -13.17
N ASN A 288 11.53 19.32 -13.75
CA ASN A 288 12.87 18.82 -14.07
C ASN A 288 13.69 18.51 -12.82
N MET A 289 13.56 19.33 -11.76
CA MET A 289 14.14 19.02 -10.46
C MET A 289 13.54 17.76 -9.86
N LEU A 290 12.21 17.57 -9.94
CA LEU A 290 11.56 16.35 -9.46
C LEU A 290 12.07 15.11 -10.19
N ILE A 291 12.23 15.17 -11.51
CA ILE A 291 12.79 14.05 -12.31
C ILE A 291 14.23 13.76 -11.88
N ALA A 292 15.06 14.79 -11.71
CA ALA A 292 16.46 14.62 -11.26
C ALA A 292 16.54 13.98 -9.87
N MET A 293 15.69 14.42 -8.93
CA MET A 293 15.60 13.87 -7.59
C MET A 293 15.14 12.40 -7.59
N ILE A 294 14.14 12.06 -8.44
CA ILE A 294 13.68 10.67 -8.59
C ILE A 294 14.81 9.77 -9.10
N ASN A 295 15.59 10.23 -10.09
CA ASN A 295 16.70 9.44 -10.63
C ASN A 295 17.82 9.22 -9.60
N SER A 296 18.19 10.25 -8.84
CA SER A 296 19.21 10.13 -7.79
C SER A 296 18.75 9.21 -6.66
N SER A 297 17.50 9.38 -6.20
CA SER A 297 16.91 8.53 -5.16
C SER A 297 16.79 7.07 -5.63
N PHE A 298 16.37 6.86 -6.89
CA PHE A 298 16.28 5.51 -7.46
C PHE A 298 17.63 4.80 -7.47
N GLN A 299 18.70 5.46 -7.88
CA GLN A 299 20.05 4.89 -7.89
C GLN A 299 20.55 4.52 -6.49
N GLU A 300 20.37 5.39 -5.50
CA GLU A 300 20.75 5.11 -4.11
C GLU A 300 19.99 3.90 -3.52
N ILE A 301 18.71 3.75 -3.88
CA ILE A 301 17.86 2.65 -3.38
C ILE A 301 18.09 1.34 -4.14
N GLU A 302 18.56 1.40 -5.39
CA GLU A 302 18.77 0.21 -6.23
C GLU A 302 19.87 -0.70 -5.66
N ASP A 303 20.92 -0.14 -5.07
CA ASP A 303 22.07 -0.88 -4.52
C ASP A 303 21.68 -1.87 -3.41
N ASP A 304 20.72 -1.51 -2.55
CA ASP A 304 20.21 -2.36 -1.45
C ASP A 304 18.91 -3.11 -1.80
N SER A 305 18.38 -2.91 -3.01
CA SER A 305 17.04 -3.35 -3.40
C SER A 305 16.83 -4.86 -3.29
N ASP A 306 17.86 -5.67 -3.53
CA ASP A 306 17.78 -7.14 -3.48
C ASP A 306 17.58 -7.66 -2.05
N VAL A 307 18.31 -7.11 -1.07
CA VAL A 307 18.17 -7.50 0.34
C VAL A 307 16.76 -7.17 0.84
N GLU A 308 16.27 -6.00 0.47
CA GLU A 308 14.97 -5.50 0.90
C GLU A 308 13.82 -6.19 0.21
N TRP A 309 13.96 -6.47 -1.09
CA TRP A 309 13.03 -7.31 -1.83
C TRP A 309 12.97 -8.70 -1.19
N LYS A 310 14.11 -9.33 -0.87
CA LYS A 310 14.12 -10.62 -0.17
C LYS A 310 13.44 -10.55 1.18
N PHE A 311 13.60 -9.47 1.93
CA PHE A 311 12.88 -9.24 3.19
C PHE A 311 11.37 -9.10 2.98
N ALA A 312 10.94 -8.26 2.03
CA ALA A 312 9.52 -8.06 1.70
C ALA A 312 8.88 -9.37 1.18
N ARG A 313 9.59 -10.11 0.33
CA ARG A 313 9.19 -11.43 -0.16
C ARG A 313 9.08 -12.43 0.98
N ALA A 314 10.01 -12.43 1.93
CA ALA A 314 9.93 -13.28 3.12
C ALA A 314 8.71 -12.92 3.99
N LYS A 315 8.41 -11.63 4.20
CA LYS A 315 7.21 -11.16 4.90
C LYS A 315 5.93 -11.67 4.21
N LEU A 316 5.86 -11.57 2.88
CA LEU A 316 4.75 -12.09 2.08
C LEU A 316 4.58 -13.61 2.26
N TRP A 317 5.66 -14.40 2.18
CA TRP A 317 5.56 -15.85 2.40
C TRP A 317 5.15 -16.20 3.84
N PHE A 318 5.64 -15.44 4.81
CA PHE A 318 5.35 -15.65 6.22
C PHE A 318 3.86 -15.55 6.53
N SER A 319 3.14 -14.62 5.88
CA SER A 319 1.68 -14.50 6.04
C SER A 319 0.88 -15.73 5.57
N TYR A 320 1.46 -16.59 4.73
CA TYR A 320 0.83 -17.84 4.27
C TYR A 320 1.27 -19.08 5.05
N PHE A 321 2.32 -18.98 5.88
CA PHE A 321 2.74 -20.10 6.75
C PHE A 321 1.75 -20.33 7.88
N GLU A 322 1.09 -19.28 8.38
CA GLU A 322 0.08 -19.43 9.42
C GLU A 322 -1.11 -20.29 8.96
N GLU A 323 -1.65 -21.10 9.89
CA GLU A 323 -2.75 -22.02 9.60
C GLU A 323 -4.10 -21.29 9.37
N GLY A 324 -4.18 -19.98 9.62
CA GLY A 324 -5.42 -19.19 9.69
C GLY A 324 -6.09 -18.72 8.39
N ARG A 325 -5.56 -19.02 7.20
CA ARG A 325 -6.04 -18.47 5.90
C ARG A 325 -6.12 -19.50 4.76
N THR A 326 -6.71 -20.67 5.02
CA THR A 326 -6.70 -21.78 4.04
C THR A 326 -7.68 -21.61 2.88
N LEU A 327 -8.70 -20.76 3.00
CA LEU A 327 -9.72 -20.58 1.96
C LEU A 327 -9.59 -19.19 1.31
N PRO A 328 -9.48 -19.10 -0.03
CA PRO A 328 -9.52 -17.82 -0.71
C PRO A 328 -10.92 -17.20 -0.63
N VAL A 329 -11.00 -15.89 -0.81
CA VAL A 329 -12.26 -15.21 -1.10
C VAL A 329 -12.88 -15.86 -2.35
N PRO A 330 -14.19 -16.04 -2.50
CA PRO A 330 -15.25 -15.75 -1.54
C PRO A 330 -15.54 -16.92 -0.59
N PHE A 331 -14.88 -18.06 -0.77
CA PHE A 331 -15.11 -19.29 0.00
C PHE A 331 -14.78 -19.17 1.49
N ASN A 332 -14.06 -18.12 1.91
CA ASN A 332 -13.84 -17.73 3.31
C ASN A 332 -15.14 -17.51 4.11
N LEU A 333 -16.27 -17.21 3.44
CA LEU A 333 -17.56 -17.03 4.10
C LEU A 333 -18.23 -18.35 4.50
N VAL A 334 -17.86 -19.47 3.89
CA VAL A 334 -18.44 -20.77 4.24
C VAL A 334 -17.89 -21.18 5.61
N PRO A 335 -18.72 -21.23 6.66
CA PRO A 335 -18.24 -21.49 8.00
C PRO A 335 -17.66 -22.91 8.05
N SER A 336 -16.43 -23.03 8.58
CA SER A 336 -15.85 -24.36 8.74
C SER A 336 -16.68 -25.18 9.74
N PRO A 337 -16.87 -26.49 9.54
CA PRO A 337 -17.63 -27.34 10.48
C PRO A 337 -17.13 -27.24 11.92
N LYS A 338 -15.82 -27.02 12.11
CA LYS A 338 -15.21 -26.78 13.43
C LYS A 338 -15.61 -25.43 14.03
N SER A 339 -15.76 -24.38 13.21
CA SER A 339 -16.22 -23.07 13.65
C SER A 339 -17.70 -23.08 14.04
N VAL A 340 -18.54 -23.86 13.35
CA VAL A 340 -19.95 -24.04 13.72
C VAL A 340 -20.08 -24.83 15.02
N LEU A 341 -19.30 -25.89 15.21
CA LEU A 341 -19.25 -26.64 16.47
C LEU A 341 -18.71 -25.78 17.62
N GLY A 342 -17.67 -24.98 17.37
CA GLY A 342 -17.09 -24.04 18.33
C GLY A 342 -18.03 -22.89 18.70
N LEU A 343 -18.73 -22.31 17.72
CA LEU A 343 -19.77 -21.30 17.95
C LEU A 343 -20.97 -21.89 18.68
N GLY A 344 -21.39 -23.11 18.34
CA GLY A 344 -22.47 -23.82 19.05
C GLY A 344 -22.12 -24.13 20.50
N LEU A 345 -20.90 -24.61 20.77
CA LEU A 345 -20.39 -24.82 22.12
C LEU A 345 -20.15 -23.49 22.86
N GLY A 346 -19.74 -22.44 22.16
CA GLY A 346 -19.57 -21.07 22.66
C GLY A 346 -20.91 -20.44 23.05
N LEU A 347 -21.93 -20.54 22.20
CA LEU A 347 -23.30 -20.10 22.48
C LEU A 347 -23.89 -20.90 23.65
N LYS A 348 -23.67 -22.22 23.69
CA LYS A 348 -24.08 -23.08 24.81
C LYS A 348 -23.39 -22.68 26.11
N SER A 349 -22.10 -22.34 26.05
CA SER A 349 -21.32 -21.81 27.18
C SER A 349 -21.79 -20.42 27.62
N LEU A 350 -22.15 -19.55 26.69
CA LEU A 350 -22.66 -18.20 26.98
C LEU A 350 -24.09 -18.25 27.57
N LEU A 351 -24.94 -19.13 27.04
CA LEU A 351 -26.26 -19.46 27.60
C LEU A 351 -26.13 -20.11 28.99
N LEU A 352 -25.19 -21.05 29.18
CA LEU A 352 -24.89 -21.64 30.49
C LEU A 352 -24.31 -20.62 31.47
N LYS A 353 -23.51 -19.65 31.03
CA LYS A 353 -23.00 -18.54 31.88
C LYS A 353 -24.11 -17.56 32.28
N LEU A 354 -25.11 -17.35 31.43
CA LEU A 354 -26.31 -16.57 31.77
C LEU A 354 -27.22 -17.32 32.75
N PHE A 355 -27.28 -18.66 32.69
CA PHE A 355 -28.08 -19.50 33.60
C PHE A 355 -27.35 -19.92 34.91
N HIS A 356 -26.01 -19.87 34.97
CA HIS A 356 -25.20 -20.28 36.13
C HIS A 356 -24.31 -19.16 36.67
N LYS A 357 -24.87 -17.98 36.92
CA LYS A 357 -24.18 -16.90 37.65
C LYS A 357 -23.97 -17.19 39.16
N HIS A 358 -24.29 -18.39 39.67
CA HIS A 358 -24.17 -18.69 41.10
C HIS A 358 -23.29 -19.89 41.51
N LYS A 359 -22.62 -20.61 40.58
CA LYS A 359 -21.85 -21.82 40.98
C LYS A 359 -20.63 -22.16 40.11
N ALA A 360 -19.79 -21.18 39.77
CA ALA A 360 -18.59 -21.46 38.95
C ALA A 360 -17.39 -20.54 39.23
N ILE A 361 -17.20 -20.08 40.47
CA ILE A 361 -15.99 -19.32 40.89
C ILE A 361 -14.92 -20.25 41.53
N MET A 362 -15.22 -21.52 41.78
CA MET A 362 -14.39 -22.39 42.64
C MET A 362 -13.87 -23.65 41.94
N LYS A 363 -13.52 -23.60 40.64
CA LYS A 363 -12.91 -24.78 39.98
C LYS A 363 -12.00 -24.57 38.76
N ASN A 364 -11.69 -23.33 38.36
CA ASN A 364 -10.90 -23.08 37.14
C ASN A 364 -9.42 -22.69 37.37
N GLU A 365 -8.92 -22.76 38.60
CA GLU A 365 -7.52 -22.46 38.90
C GLU A 365 -6.63 -23.68 39.17
N ALA A 366 -7.16 -24.92 39.05
CA ALA A 366 -6.44 -26.09 39.54
C ALA A 366 -6.09 -27.18 38.49
N GLU A 367 -6.53 -27.10 37.23
CA GLU A 367 -6.18 -28.15 36.27
C GLU A 367 -5.80 -27.58 34.89
N LEU A 368 -4.56 -27.93 34.49
CA LEU A 368 -4.02 -27.93 33.12
C LEU A 368 -3.09 -26.78 32.68
N SER A 369 -2.43 -26.09 33.60
CA SER A 369 -1.04 -25.67 33.39
C SER A 369 -0.13 -26.63 34.15
N GLU A 370 1.02 -26.96 33.57
CA GLU A 370 2.10 -27.77 34.16
C GLU A 370 1.90 -29.30 34.11
N LEU A 371 2.34 -29.93 33.02
CA LEU A 371 3.20 -31.13 33.09
C LEU A 371 3.77 -31.59 31.73
N GLY A 372 3.36 -30.98 30.60
CA GLY A 372 3.89 -31.33 29.26
C GLY A 372 4.90 -30.35 28.64
N VAL A 373 4.91 -29.09 29.06
CA VAL A 373 5.63 -28.01 28.34
C VAL A 373 7.07 -27.81 28.87
N ASN A 374 7.33 -28.08 30.15
CA ASN A 374 8.62 -27.75 30.78
C ASN A 374 9.78 -28.69 30.42
N LYS A 375 9.50 -29.93 29.96
CA LYS A 375 10.57 -30.90 29.59
C LYS A 375 11.06 -30.71 28.15
N SER A 376 10.20 -30.31 27.21
CA SER A 376 10.60 -30.08 25.81
C SER A 376 11.37 -28.76 25.64
N ASN A 377 10.96 -27.69 26.33
CA ASN A 377 11.61 -26.38 26.27
C ASN A 377 13.04 -26.35 26.87
N LYS A 378 13.33 -27.15 27.91
CA LYS A 378 14.68 -27.24 28.48
C LYS A 378 15.68 -27.94 27.54
N MET A 379 15.22 -28.97 26.82
CA MET A 379 16.06 -29.73 25.87
C MET A 379 16.40 -28.90 24.62
N THR A 380 15.42 -28.18 24.06
CA THR A 380 15.63 -27.25 22.93
C THR A 380 16.52 -26.08 23.33
N SER A 381 16.38 -25.56 24.55
CA SER A 381 17.23 -24.48 25.09
C SER A 381 18.71 -24.88 25.19
N HIS A 382 19.04 -26.07 25.69
CA HIS A 382 20.45 -26.53 25.74
C HIS A 382 21.06 -26.75 24.35
N ARG A 383 20.30 -27.28 23.39
CA ARG A 383 20.77 -27.44 22.01
C ARG A 383 21.00 -26.07 21.35
N TYR A 384 20.08 -25.13 21.55
CA TYR A 384 20.20 -23.75 21.09
C TYR A 384 21.45 -23.07 21.66
N GLN A 385 21.69 -23.17 22.97
CA GLN A 385 22.89 -22.63 23.61
C GLN A 385 24.20 -23.21 23.05
N LYS A 386 24.24 -24.54 22.79
CA LYS A 386 25.43 -25.17 22.18
C LYS A 386 25.68 -24.64 20.76
N ILE A 387 24.62 -24.46 19.96
CA ILE A 387 24.73 -23.91 18.60
C ILE A 387 25.18 -22.45 18.68
N MET A 388 24.59 -21.65 19.56
CA MET A 388 24.95 -20.24 19.74
C MET A 388 26.42 -20.08 20.15
N LYS A 389 26.92 -20.88 21.10
CA LYS A 389 28.36 -20.87 21.45
C LYS A 389 29.27 -21.19 20.27
N ARG A 390 28.88 -22.14 19.40
CA ARG A 390 29.65 -22.46 18.18
C ARG A 390 29.62 -21.32 17.16
N LEU A 391 28.46 -20.69 16.97
CA LEU A 391 28.31 -19.54 16.06
C LEU A 391 29.12 -18.34 16.53
N ILE A 392 29.04 -17.99 17.82
CA ILE A 392 29.83 -16.91 18.41
C ILE A 392 31.32 -17.19 18.25
N LYS A 393 31.78 -18.41 18.57
CA LYS A 393 33.19 -18.78 18.38
C LYS A 393 33.63 -18.62 16.92
N ARG A 394 32.82 -19.08 15.96
CA ARG A 394 33.13 -18.95 14.52
C ARG A 394 33.15 -17.50 14.06
N TYR A 395 32.21 -16.69 14.56
CA TYR A 395 32.13 -15.27 14.24
C TYR A 395 33.33 -14.51 14.79
N ILE A 396 33.73 -14.73 16.04
CA ILE A 396 34.89 -14.08 16.66
C ILE A 396 36.17 -14.44 15.89
N ILE A 397 36.39 -15.73 15.59
CA ILE A 397 37.57 -16.16 14.82
C ILE A 397 37.59 -15.50 13.45
N LYS A 398 36.45 -15.48 12.75
CA LYS A 398 36.36 -14.84 11.44
C LYS A 398 36.61 -13.33 11.52
N ALA A 399 36.02 -12.64 12.49
CA ALA A 399 36.21 -11.20 12.68
C ALA A 399 37.67 -10.85 13.04
N GLN A 400 38.37 -11.71 13.80
CA GLN A 400 39.80 -11.57 14.06
C GLN A 400 40.61 -11.75 12.77
N MET A 401 40.33 -12.80 11.99
CA MET A 401 41.00 -13.01 10.71
C MET A 401 40.76 -11.85 9.74
N ASP A 402 39.51 -11.41 9.54
CA ASP A 402 39.18 -10.32 8.63
C ASP A 402 39.92 -9.02 9.05
N LYS A 403 40.09 -8.79 10.37
CA LYS A 403 40.88 -7.67 10.90
C LYS A 403 42.40 -7.82 10.67
N GLU A 404 42.94 -9.04 10.67
CA GLU A 404 44.34 -9.31 10.32
C GLU A 404 44.61 -9.13 8.81
N PHE A 405 43.57 -9.24 7.97
CA PHE A 405 43.66 -9.03 6.53
C PHE A 405 43.41 -7.57 6.09
N ASP A 406 42.73 -6.76 6.91
CA ASP A 406 42.54 -5.33 6.67
C ASP A 406 43.82 -4.56 7.01
N GLU A 407 44.48 -4.03 5.97
CA GLU A 407 45.63 -3.12 5.93
C GLU A 407 46.71 -3.28 7.02
N VAL A 408 47.94 -3.59 6.58
CA VAL A 408 49.15 -3.60 7.43
C VAL A 408 49.23 -2.30 8.22
N ASN A 409 49.06 -2.41 9.53
CA ASN A 409 48.98 -1.26 10.41
C ASN A 409 50.36 -0.61 10.52
N GLU A 410 50.47 0.71 10.36
CA GLU A 410 51.74 1.44 10.50
C GLU A 410 52.37 1.22 11.90
N GLY A 411 51.54 0.89 12.90
CA GLY A 411 51.97 0.45 14.22
C GLY A 411 52.75 -0.87 14.23
N GLU A 412 52.31 -1.88 13.48
CA GLU A 412 53.01 -3.17 13.35
C GLU A 412 54.37 -2.98 12.67
N LEU A 413 54.45 -2.08 11.69
CA LEU A 413 55.72 -1.73 11.04
C LEU A 413 56.70 -1.04 12.00
N LYS A 414 56.19 -0.22 12.93
CA LYS A 414 56.97 0.43 13.98
C LYS A 414 57.45 -0.58 15.02
N GLU A 415 56.61 -1.54 15.38
CA GLU A 415 56.95 -2.63 16.31
C GLU A 415 58.06 -3.51 15.71
N ILE A 416 57.91 -3.95 14.46
CA ILE A 416 58.95 -4.72 13.75
C ILE A 416 60.26 -3.92 13.65
N LYS A 417 60.18 -2.61 13.35
CA LYS A 417 61.38 -1.75 13.30
C LYS A 417 62.06 -1.65 14.68
N GLN A 418 61.28 -1.62 15.75
CA GLN A 418 61.79 -1.57 17.12
C GLN A 418 62.44 -2.91 17.51
N ASP A 419 61.83 -4.03 17.15
CA ASP A 419 62.40 -5.38 17.36
C ASP A 419 63.69 -5.59 16.57
N ILE A 420 63.75 -5.16 15.31
CA ILE A 420 64.99 -5.19 14.51
C ILE A 420 66.06 -4.30 15.15
N SER A 421 65.66 -3.16 15.71
CA SER A 421 66.59 -2.24 16.36
C SER A 421 67.13 -2.84 17.66
N SER A 422 66.30 -3.46 18.50
CA SER A 422 66.75 -4.11 19.74
C SER A 422 67.66 -5.30 19.42
N LEU A 423 67.28 -6.15 18.46
CA LEU A 423 68.08 -7.29 18.02
C LEU A 423 69.46 -6.84 17.51
N ARG A 424 69.52 -5.72 16.78
CA ARG A 424 70.78 -5.14 16.31
C ARG A 424 71.68 -4.73 17.48
N TYR A 425 71.13 -4.10 18.51
CA TYR A 425 71.92 -3.71 19.69
C TYR A 425 72.42 -4.93 20.46
N GLU A 426 71.56 -5.93 20.65
CA GLU A 426 71.90 -7.17 21.35
C GLU A 426 73.05 -7.94 20.65
N LEU A 427 72.99 -8.07 19.33
CA LEU A 427 74.05 -8.69 18.53
C LEU A 427 75.36 -7.88 18.53
N LEU A 428 75.28 -6.55 18.56
CA LEU A 428 76.47 -5.70 18.64
C LEU A 428 77.14 -5.81 20.01
N GLU A 429 76.35 -5.88 21.08
CA GLU A 429 76.83 -6.05 22.45
C GLU A 429 77.46 -7.44 22.65
N GLU A 430 76.84 -8.49 22.11
CA GLU A 430 77.41 -9.83 22.12
C GLU A 430 78.74 -9.89 21.32
N LYS A 431 78.79 -9.23 20.15
CA LYS A 431 80.02 -9.12 19.37
C LYS A 431 81.12 -8.35 20.10
N SER A 432 80.81 -7.24 20.77
CA SER A 432 81.79 -6.49 21.56
C SER A 432 82.30 -7.31 22.73
N HIS A 433 81.41 -8.00 23.45
CA HIS A 433 81.79 -8.83 24.57
C HIS A 433 82.65 -10.03 24.14
N ASN A 434 82.36 -10.62 22.96
CA ASN A 434 83.19 -11.66 22.36
C ASN A 434 84.57 -11.13 21.92
N MET A 435 84.64 -9.92 21.35
CA MET A 435 85.92 -9.26 21.01
C MET A 435 86.76 -8.95 22.25
N GLU A 436 86.15 -8.44 23.33
CA GLU A 436 86.85 -8.19 24.59
C GLU A 436 87.42 -9.48 25.20
N ARG A 437 86.62 -10.56 25.21
CA ARG A 437 87.11 -11.89 25.60
C ARG A 437 88.26 -12.36 24.73
N MET A 438 88.17 -12.18 23.41
CA MET A 438 89.24 -12.56 22.48
C MET A 438 90.51 -11.74 22.73
N ALA A 439 90.39 -10.44 22.97
CA ALA A 439 91.51 -9.55 23.30
C ALA A 439 92.15 -9.89 24.65
N GLU A 440 91.36 -10.22 25.68
CA GLU A 440 91.88 -10.72 26.96
C GLU A 440 92.64 -12.03 26.79
N LEU A 441 92.14 -12.96 25.97
CA LEU A 441 92.81 -14.23 25.69
C LEU A 441 94.12 -14.02 24.93
N ILE A 442 94.15 -13.11 23.95
CA ILE A 442 95.37 -12.73 23.22
C ILE A 442 96.39 -12.08 24.17
N SER A 443 95.97 -11.13 25.00
CA SER A 443 96.84 -10.49 26.02
C SER A 443 97.39 -11.50 27.04
N LYS A 444 96.59 -12.47 27.47
CA LYS A 444 97.05 -13.56 28.33
C LYS A 444 98.05 -14.48 27.61
N LEU A 445 97.89 -14.70 26.30
CA LEU A 445 98.84 -15.46 25.48
C LEU A 445 100.15 -14.70 25.28
N GLU A 446 100.10 -13.41 24.96
CA GLU A 446 101.29 -12.55 24.83
C GLU A 446 102.10 -12.50 26.14
N LYS A 447 101.43 -12.36 27.29
CA LYS A 447 102.08 -12.42 28.61
C LYS A 447 102.70 -13.78 28.94
N ARG A 448 102.21 -14.87 28.34
CA ARG A 448 102.78 -16.21 28.49
C ARG A 448 103.92 -16.50 27.51
N VAL A 449 104.00 -15.78 26.40
CA VAL A 449 105.06 -15.92 25.38
C VAL A 449 106.25 -15.01 25.69
N CYS A 450 106.03 -13.91 26.42
CA CYS A 450 107.09 -12.99 26.86
C CYS A 450 107.71 -13.33 28.25
N ALA A 451 107.33 -14.46 28.85
CA ALA A 451 107.92 -15.04 30.05
C ALA A 451 108.58 -16.37 29.68
#